data_AF-X0B0C0-F1
#
_entry.id   AF-X0B0C0-F1
#
_cell.length_a   1.000
_cell.length_b   1.000
_cell.length_c   1.000
_cell.angle_alpha   90.00
_cell.angle_beta   90.00
_cell.angle_gamma   90.00
#
_symmetry.space_group_name_H-M   'P 1'
#
loop_
_entity.id
_entity.type
_entity.pdbx_description
1 polymer ?
#
loop_
_entity_poly.entity_id
_entity_poly.type
_entity_poly.pdbx_seq_one_letter_code
_entity_poly.pdbx_strand_id
1 'polypeptide(L)' 'MLSVTSADAPWRLVIPLDRASQWRFTDLKNDPLELEPLERWSMEQLVGDARNISGEEASQWLVQADAVAQWWASE' A
#
# COMPACT_ATOMS: atom_id res chain seq x y z
N MET A 1 -0.33 6.77 11.48
CA MET A 1 -0.42 5.99 10.24
C MET A 1 -0.91 4.59 10.59
N LEU A 2 -1.65 3.93 9.69
CA LEU A 2 -2.08 2.53 9.80
C LEU A 2 -1.26 1.69 8.81
N SER A 3 -0.88 0.47 9.17
CA SER A 3 -0.10 -0.43 8.30
C SER A 3 -0.88 -1.71 8.05
N VAL A 4 -0.92 -2.15 6.80
CA VAL A 4 -1.52 -3.41 6.36
C VAL A 4 -0.44 -4.26 5.70
N THR A 5 -0.39 -5.53 6.07
CA THR A 5 0.50 -6.56 5.53
C THR A 5 -0.28 -7.86 5.40
N SER A 6 0.15 -8.77 4.53
CA SER A 6 -0.39 -10.13 4.46
C SER A 6 0.70 -11.18 4.68
N ALA A 7 0.31 -12.36 5.15
CA ALA A 7 1.23 -13.49 5.29
C ALA A 7 1.54 -14.18 3.96
N ASP A 8 0.66 -14.04 2.96
CA ASP A 8 0.73 -14.66 1.64
C ASP A 8 1.17 -13.70 0.52
N ALA A 9 1.40 -12.42 0.85
CA ALA A 9 1.82 -11.39 -0.11
C ALA A 9 3.02 -10.59 0.43
N PRO A 10 4.05 -10.33 -0.39
CA PRO A 10 5.26 -9.62 0.05
C PRO A 10 5.08 -8.10 0.05
N TRP A 11 3.84 -7.60 0.16
CA TRP A 11 3.55 -6.17 0.04
C TRP A 11 3.12 -5.57 1.37
N ARG A 12 3.46 -4.29 1.52
CA ARG A 12 3.05 -3.48 2.66
C ARG A 12 2.37 -2.21 2.18
N LEU A 13 1.22 -1.89 2.77
CA LEU A 13 0.52 -0.63 2.57
C LEU A 13 0.54 0.16 3.89
N VAL A 14 0.98 1.42 3.83
CA VAL A 14 0.88 2.37 4.94
C VAL A 14 -0.07 3.49 4.55
N ILE A 15 -1.09 3.66 5.39
CA ILE A 15 -2.20 4.61 5.19
C ILE A 15 -2.00 5.82 6.11
N PRO A 16 -1.99 7.05 5.57
CA PRO A 16 -1.90 8.25 6.38
C PRO A 16 -3.21 8.44 7.18
N LEU A 17 -3.08 8.87 8.44
CA LEU A 17 -4.24 9.23 9.29
C LEU A 17 -4.45 10.75 9.34
N ASP A 18 -3.60 11.48 8.63
CA ASP A 18 -3.64 12.93 8.49
C ASP A 18 -3.65 13.29 7.00
N ARG A 19 -3.75 14.59 6.71
CA ARG A 19 -3.71 15.12 5.33
C ARG A 19 -2.33 15.62 4.90
N ALA A 20 -1.32 15.46 5.76
CA ALA A 20 0.04 15.96 5.54
C ALA A 20 1.00 14.84 5.07
N SER A 21 0.57 13.59 5.17
CA SER A 21 1.36 12.41 4.85
C SER A 21 0.83 11.71 3.60
N GLN A 22 1.74 11.10 2.84
CA GLN A 22 1.41 10.29 1.67
C GLN A 22 1.06 8.86 2.06
N TRP A 23 0.34 8.19 1.16
CA TRP A 23 0.23 6.75 1.15
C TRP A 23 1.56 6.15 0.75
N ARG A 24 1.92 5.01 1.34
CA ARG A 24 3.17 4.30 1.07
C ARG A 24 2.91 2.85 0.70
N PHE A 25 3.52 2.39 -0.37
CA PHE A 25 3.55 0.99 -0.78
C PHE A 25 5.00 0.52 -0.89
N THR A 26 5.27 -0.69 -0.40
CA THR A 26 6.57 -1.34 -0.59
C THR A 26 6.40 -2.80 -0.98
N ASP A 27 7.18 -3.24 -1.96
CA ASP A 27 7.42 -4.65 -2.25
C ASP A 27 8.61 -5.15 -1.42
N LEU A 28 8.31 -5.76 -0.27
CA LEU A 28 9.30 -6.23 0.71
C LEU A 28 10.16 -7.38 0.16
N LYS A 29 9.78 -8.03 -0.93
CA LYS A 29 10.63 -9.03 -1.58
C LYS A 29 11.84 -8.38 -2.23
N ASN A 30 11.65 -7.20 -2.83
CA ASN A 30 12.68 -6.47 -3.57
C ASN A 30 13.31 -5.34 -2.73
N ASP A 31 12.56 -4.77 -1.79
CA ASP A 31 12.99 -3.73 -0.86
C ASP A 31 12.63 -4.10 0.60
N PRO A 32 13.33 -5.09 1.19
CA PRO A 32 13.01 -5.60 2.53
C PRO A 32 13.28 -4.60 3.66
N LEU A 33 14.05 -3.54 3.38
CA LEU A 33 14.37 -2.48 4.33
C LEU A 33 13.55 -1.21 4.10
N GLU A 34 12.64 -1.22 3.12
CA GLU A 34 11.76 -0.11 2.78
C GLU A 34 12.51 1.21 2.51
N LEU A 35 13.64 1.11 1.80
CA LEU A 35 14.50 2.26 1.46
C LEU A 35 13.97 3.06 0.28
N GLU A 36 13.24 2.42 -0.64
CA GLU A 36 12.72 3.02 -1.86
C GLU A 36 11.21 2.76 -2.01
N PRO A 37 10.39 3.20 -1.03
CA PRO A 37 8.97 2.97 -1.09
C PRO A 37 8.32 3.82 -2.18
N LEU A 38 7.24 3.32 -2.75
CA LEU A 38 6.37 4.10 -3.63
C LEU A 38 5.44 4.96 -2.79
N GLU A 39 5.49 6.28 -2.97
CA GLU A 39 4.68 7.22 -2.20
C GLU A 39 3.79 8.08 -3.10
N ARG A 40 2.49 8.16 -2.77
CA ARG A 40 1.51 8.95 -3.54
C ARG A 40 0.49 9.63 -2.64
N TRP A 41 -0.09 10.72 -3.14
CA TRP A 41 -1.07 11.52 -2.41
C TRP A 41 -2.48 10.92 -2.46
N SER A 42 -2.74 9.96 -3.35
CA SER A 42 -4.00 9.22 -3.40
C SER A 42 -3.79 7.73 -3.62
N MET A 43 -4.76 6.94 -3.15
CA MET A 43 -4.80 5.49 -3.35
C MET A 43 -4.85 5.12 -4.84
N GLU A 44 -5.60 5.88 -5.65
CA GLU A 44 -5.70 5.66 -7.09
C GLU A 44 -4.34 5.78 -7.80
N GLN A 45 -3.57 6.83 -7.46
CA GLN A 45 -2.21 7.01 -7.99
C GLN A 45 -1.29 5.88 -7.54
N LEU A 46 -1.39 5.47 -6.27
CA LEU A 46 -0.58 4.41 -5.71
C LEU A 46 -0.84 3.06 -6.42
N VAL A 47 -2.11 2.71 -6.64
CA VAL A 47 -2.53 1.50 -7.34
C VAL A 47 -2.05 1.52 -8.79
N GLY A 48 -2.21 2.65 -9.49
CA GLY A 48 -1.74 2.79 -10.88
C GLY A 48 -0.24 2.61 -11.02
N ASP A 49 0.55 3.23 -10.15
CA ASP A 49 2.00 3.11 -10.21
C ASP A 49 2.51 1.75 -9.73
N ALA A 50 1.90 1.18 -8.68
CA ALA A 50 2.21 -0.18 -8.24
C ALA A 50 1.93 -1.22 -9.34
N ARG A 51 0.87 -1.03 -10.14
CA ARG A 51 0.59 -1.87 -11.31
C ARG A 51 1.73 -1.85 -12.33
N ASN A 52 2.27 -0.66 -12.59
CA ASN A 52 3.34 -0.46 -13.57
C ASN A 52 4.69 -1.00 -13.07
N ILE A 53 4.96 -0.92 -11.77
CA ILE A 53 6.26 -1.24 -11.17
C ILE A 53 6.30 -2.69 -10.66
N SER A 54 5.27 -3.11 -9.91
CA SER A 54 5.19 -4.39 -9.20
C SER A 54 4.17 -5.36 -9.80
N GLY A 55 3.45 -4.95 -10.85
CA GLY A 55 2.55 -5.80 -11.62
C GLY A 55 1.09 -5.78 -11.16
N GLU A 56 0.25 -6.48 -11.92
CA GLU A 56 -1.20 -6.51 -11.72
C GLU A 56 -1.60 -6.99 -10.32
N GLU A 57 -0.99 -8.07 -9.82
CA GLU A 57 -1.33 -8.65 -8.52
C GLU A 57 -1.09 -7.65 -7.37
N ALA A 58 0.00 -6.89 -7.42
CA ALA A 58 0.29 -5.87 -6.42
C ALA A 58 -0.80 -4.79 -6.38
N SER A 59 -1.28 -4.37 -7.55
CA SER A 59 -2.34 -3.38 -7.68
C SER A 59 -3.69 -3.89 -7.15
N GLN A 60 -4.01 -5.17 -7.39
CA GLN A 60 -5.23 -5.80 -6.89
C GLN A 60 -5.18 -5.98 -5.38
N TRP A 61 -4.03 -6.43 -4.86
CA TRP A 61 -3.81 -6.56 -3.42
C TRP A 61 -3.96 -5.21 -2.70
N LEU A 62 -3.43 -4.12 -3.27
CA LEU A 62 -3.58 -2.78 -2.72
C LEU A 62 -5.05 -2.37 -2.55
N VAL A 63 -5.89 -2.63 -3.56
CA VAL A 63 -7.34 -2.36 -3.49
C VAL A 63 -8.01 -3.15 -2.37
N GLN A 64 -7.64 -4.42 -2.20
CA GLN A 64 -8.16 -5.26 -1.13
C GLN A 64 -7.67 -4.79 0.26
N ALA A 65 -6.40 -4.41 0.37
CA ALA A 65 -5.80 -3.93 1.60
C ALA A 65 -6.44 -2.62 2.09
N ASP A 66 -6.72 -1.68 1.18
CA ASP A 66 -7.45 -0.44 1.50
C ASP A 66 -8.89 -0.73 1.95
N ALA A 67 -9.61 -1.62 1.26
CA ALA A 67 -10.96 -2.01 1.68
C ALA A 67 -11.00 -2.63 3.09
N VAL A 68 -10.04 -3.50 3.43
CA VAL A 68 -9.91 -4.08 4.77
C VAL A 68 -9.60 -3.00 5.80
N ALA A 69 -8.68 -2.08 5.50
CA ALA A 69 -8.35 -1.00 6.41
C ALA A 69 -9.52 -0.06 6.70
N GLN A 70 -10.32 0.26 5.68
CA GLN A 70 -11.52 1.09 5.84
C GLN A 70 -12.58 0.39 6.69
N TRP A 71 -12.74 -0.94 6.53
CA TRP A 71 -13.64 -1.71 7.39
C TRP A 71 -13.20 -1.63 8.86
N TRP A 72 -11.92 -1.86 9.16
CA TRP A 72 -11.39 -1.72 10.52
C TRP A 72 -11.52 -0.30 11.08
N ALA A 73 -11.37 0.72 10.25
CA ALA A 73 -11.53 2.11 10.70
C ALA A 73 -12.99 2.49 10.99
N SER A 74 -13.95 1.72 10.49
CA SER A 74 -15.38 1.92 10.73
C SER A 74 -15.93 1.16 11.93
N GLU A 75 -15.13 0.27 12.53
CA GLU A 75 -15.45 -0.45 13.77
C GLU A 75 -15.10 0.39 15.01
#